data_AF-A0A1X1WSK9-F1
#
_entry.id   AF-A0A1X1WSK9-F1
#
_cell.length_a   1.000
_cell.length_b   1.000
_cell.length_c   1.000
_cell.angle_alpha   90.00
_cell.angle_beta   90.00
_cell.angle_gamma   90.00
#
_symmetry.space_group_name_H-M   'P 1'
#
loop_
_entity.id
_entity.type
_entity.pdbx_description
1 polymer ?
#
loop_
_entity_poly.entity_id
_entity_poly.type
_entity_poly.pdbx_seq_one_letter_code
_entity_poly.pdbx_strand_id
1 'polypeptide(L)'
;MVSELTAREKLLVEGRNDWVKLWEVHRNVALENTSATLDEVQSKTIDIVRALISEGLAEVGELRDHGARFEPWTTTADESARRLEAEYVDGFNERDGWPWTLWLRITEEGKRIGDLNESAYRDWLSKIRKQGTEDQALPLKFEPRS
;
A
#
# COMPACT_ATOMS: atom_id res chain seq x y z
N MET A 1 -24.09 -10.09 3.08
CA MET A 1 -22.66 -10.20 3.46
C MET A 1 -21.99 -8.98 2.89
N VAL A 2 -21.55 -8.03 3.72
CA VAL A 2 -20.68 -6.94 3.22
C VAL A 2 -19.36 -7.62 2.93
N SER A 3 -18.92 -7.66 1.67
CA SER A 3 -17.59 -8.13 1.32
C SER A 3 -16.59 -7.29 2.12
N GLU A 4 -15.66 -7.95 2.81
CA GLU A 4 -14.56 -7.21 3.43
C GLU A 4 -13.77 -6.52 2.32
N LEU A 5 -13.51 -5.23 2.50
CA LEU A 5 -12.69 -4.48 1.55
C LEU A 5 -11.32 -5.13 1.42
N THR A 6 -10.89 -5.30 0.18
CA THR A 6 -9.56 -5.74 -0.15
C THR A 6 -8.51 -4.65 0.14
N ALA A 7 -7.24 -5.04 0.25
CA ALA A 7 -6.10 -4.15 0.44
C ALA A 7 -6.01 -3.14 -0.71
N ARG A 8 -6.28 -3.60 -1.93
CA ARG A 8 -6.35 -2.75 -3.12
C ARG A 8 -7.44 -1.69 -3.01
N GLU A 9 -8.65 -2.06 -2.58
CA GLU A 9 -9.75 -1.10 -2.45
C GLU A 9 -9.50 -0.09 -1.32
N LYS A 10 -8.95 -0.54 -0.18
CA LYS A 10 -8.54 0.35 0.92
C LYS A 10 -7.52 1.37 0.44
N LEU A 11 -6.47 0.91 -0.24
CA LEU A 11 -5.41 1.75 -0.80
C LEU A 11 -5.94 2.84 -1.74
N LEU A 12 -6.89 2.48 -2.63
CA LEU A 12 -7.51 3.44 -3.55
C LEU A 12 -8.34 4.50 -2.82
N VAL A 13 -8.94 4.18 -1.67
CA VAL A 13 -9.66 5.15 -0.84
C VAL A 13 -8.68 6.01 -0.04
N GLU A 14 -7.67 5.40 0.59
CA GLU A 14 -6.66 6.05 1.43
C GLU A 14 -5.85 7.09 0.63
N GLY A 15 -5.42 6.74 -0.58
CA GLY A 15 -4.60 7.61 -1.43
C GLY A 15 -5.37 8.70 -2.19
N ARG A 16 -6.64 8.95 -1.85
CA ARG A 16 -7.44 10.00 -2.51
C ARG A 16 -6.93 11.41 -2.24
N ASN A 17 -6.49 11.65 -1.01
CA ASN A 17 -6.15 12.98 -0.52
C ASN A 17 -4.66 13.20 -0.30
N ASP A 18 -3.87 12.13 -0.24
CA ASP A 18 -2.44 12.18 0.00
C ASP A 18 -1.71 11.02 -0.71
N TRP A 19 -0.39 11.06 -0.72
CA TRP A 19 0.42 9.94 -1.20
C TRP A 19 0.44 8.80 -0.19
N VAL A 20 0.53 7.59 -0.71
CA VAL A 20 0.49 6.37 0.09
C VAL A 20 1.89 5.81 0.20
N LYS A 21 2.30 5.44 1.40
CA LYS A 21 3.57 4.70 1.59
C LYS A 21 3.41 3.26 1.17
N LEU A 22 4.48 2.65 0.67
CA LEU A 22 4.49 1.20 0.45
C LEU A 22 4.19 0.41 1.75
N TRP A 23 4.56 0.99 2.91
CA TRP A 23 4.18 0.47 4.23
C TRP A 23 2.67 0.24 4.39
N GLU A 24 1.83 1.16 3.90
CA GLU A 24 0.38 1.05 4.04
C GLU A 24 -0.18 -0.05 3.15
N VAL A 25 0.40 -0.24 1.95
CA VAL A 25 0.09 -1.37 1.08
C VAL A 25 0.43 -2.70 1.76
N HIS A 26 1.66 -2.82 2.27
CA HIS A 26 2.13 -3.99 3.01
C HIS A 26 1.22 -4.30 4.20
N ARG A 27 0.92 -3.29 5.02
CA ARG A 27 0.07 -3.43 6.20
C ARG A 27 -1.33 -3.90 5.83
N ASN A 28 -1.93 -3.32 4.81
CA ASN A 28 -3.25 -3.72 4.34
C ASN A 28 -3.26 -5.19 3.88
N VAL A 29 -2.24 -5.63 3.14
CA VAL A 29 -2.10 -7.04 2.71
C VAL A 29 -1.89 -7.98 3.90
N ALA A 30 -1.05 -7.61 4.86
CA ALA A 30 -0.78 -8.41 6.06
C ALA A 30 -2.03 -8.57 6.94
N LEU A 31 -2.84 -7.51 7.06
CA LEU A 31 -4.08 -7.54 7.85
C LEU A 31 -5.21 -8.32 7.17
N GLU A 32 -5.24 -8.38 5.83
CA GLU A 32 -6.19 -9.25 5.11
C GLU A 32 -5.96 -10.73 5.41
N ASN A 33 -4.71 -11.15 5.62
CA ASN A 33 -4.39 -12.53 5.96
C ASN A 33 -3.19 -12.61 6.91
N THR A 34 -3.46 -12.52 8.21
CA THR A 34 -2.42 -12.60 9.25
C THR A 34 -1.77 -13.99 9.36
N SER A 35 -2.37 -15.01 8.77
CA SER A 35 -1.82 -16.37 8.73
C SER A 35 -0.77 -16.57 7.63
N ALA A 36 -0.72 -15.70 6.63
CA ALA A 36 0.24 -15.76 5.52
C ALA A 36 1.70 -15.69 6.00
N THR A 37 2.60 -16.22 5.18
CA THR A 37 4.05 -16.02 5.30
C THR A 37 4.43 -14.60 4.87
N LEU A 38 5.63 -14.16 5.26
CA LEU A 38 6.13 -12.85 4.84
C LEU A 38 6.26 -12.78 3.30
N ASP A 39 6.80 -13.82 2.68
CA ASP A 39 6.98 -13.92 1.23
C ASP A 39 5.65 -13.80 0.47
N GLU A 40 4.58 -14.42 0.97
CA GLU A 40 3.23 -14.29 0.38
C GLU A 40 2.70 -12.86 0.48
N VAL A 41 2.93 -12.18 1.62
CA VAL A 41 2.55 -10.77 1.80
C VAL A 41 3.36 -9.87 0.88
N GLN A 42 4.66 -10.11 0.77
CA GLN A 42 5.58 -9.37 -0.10
C GLN A 42 5.18 -9.50 -1.57
N SER A 43 4.99 -10.74 -2.04
CA SER A 43 4.56 -11.03 -3.41
C SER A 43 3.23 -10.34 -3.73
N LYS A 44 2.23 -10.48 -2.86
CA LYS A 44 0.91 -9.86 -3.07
C LYS A 44 0.98 -8.33 -3.02
N THR A 45 1.86 -7.75 -2.21
CA THR A 45 2.10 -6.31 -2.18
C THR A 45 2.63 -5.83 -3.53
N ILE A 46 3.66 -6.47 -4.06
CA ILE A 46 4.22 -6.15 -5.39
C ILE A 46 3.18 -6.33 -6.50
N ASP A 47 2.41 -7.42 -6.47
CA ASP A 47 1.37 -7.70 -7.47
C ASP A 47 0.28 -6.62 -7.49
N ILE A 48 -0.18 -6.17 -6.33
CA ILE A 48 -1.14 -5.06 -6.23
C ILE A 48 -0.56 -3.79 -6.84
N VAL A 49 0.68 -3.43 -6.48
CA VAL A 49 1.30 -2.20 -7.00
C VAL A 49 1.52 -2.30 -8.51
N ARG A 50 2.01 -3.44 -9.01
CA ARG A 50 2.18 -3.68 -10.46
C ARG A 50 0.87 -3.58 -11.22
N ALA A 51 -0.20 -4.16 -10.69
CA ALA A 51 -1.52 -4.08 -11.30
C ALA A 51 -2.03 -2.63 -11.35
N LEU A 52 -1.92 -1.89 -10.24
CA LEU A 52 -2.35 -0.49 -10.19
C LEU A 52 -1.62 0.39 -11.20
N ILE A 53 -0.30 0.21 -11.37
CA ILE A 53 0.46 0.95 -12.38
C ILE A 53 0.02 0.54 -13.79
N SER A 54 -0.08 -0.77 -14.06
CA SER A 54 -0.44 -1.31 -15.37
C SER A 54 -1.83 -0.87 -15.83
N GLU A 55 -2.75 -0.70 -14.88
CA GLU A 55 -4.12 -0.21 -15.10
C GLU A 55 -4.23 1.33 -15.09
N GLY A 56 -3.12 2.05 -14.87
CA GLY A 56 -3.10 3.52 -14.84
C GLY A 56 -3.78 4.13 -13.61
N LEU A 57 -3.95 3.36 -12.54
CA LEU A 57 -4.62 3.75 -11.29
C LEU A 57 -3.67 4.36 -10.26
N ALA A 58 -2.37 4.07 -10.38
CA ALA A 58 -1.35 4.64 -9.53
C ALA A 58 -0.03 4.86 -10.28
N GLU A 59 0.76 5.78 -9.78
CA GLU A 59 2.17 5.95 -10.14
C GLU A 59 3.03 5.67 -8.91
N VAL A 60 4.20 5.06 -9.10
CA VAL A 60 5.21 4.90 -8.05
C VAL A 60 6.29 5.95 -8.25
N GLY A 61 6.83 6.44 -7.15
CA GLY A 61 7.79 7.52 -7.19
C GLY A 61 8.47 7.77 -5.85
N GLU A 62 9.19 8.88 -5.85
CA GLU A 62 9.88 9.41 -4.67
C GLU A 62 9.31 10.78 -4.31
N LEU A 63 9.48 11.15 -3.05
CA LEU A 63 9.17 12.51 -2.61
C LEU A 63 10.43 13.38 -2.68
N ARG A 64 10.25 14.58 -3.23
CA ARG A 64 11.25 15.65 -3.32
C ARG A 64 10.80 16.85 -2.49
N ASP A 65 11.70 17.82 -2.36
CA ASP A 65 11.46 19.08 -1.64
C ASP A 65 10.87 18.87 -0.24
N HIS A 66 11.51 18.00 0.57
CA HIS A 66 11.05 17.66 1.92
C HIS A 66 9.61 17.12 1.99
N GLY A 67 9.16 16.41 0.95
CA GLY A 67 7.80 15.88 0.91
C GLY A 67 6.77 16.85 0.33
N ALA A 68 7.19 17.94 -0.32
CA ALA A 68 6.25 18.86 -0.96
C ALA A 68 5.92 18.47 -2.41
N ARG A 69 6.74 17.62 -3.05
CA ARG A 69 6.56 17.23 -4.45
C ARG A 69 6.74 15.74 -4.68
N PHE A 70 5.80 15.11 -5.37
CA PHE A 70 5.93 13.74 -5.88
C PHE A 70 6.62 13.75 -7.24
N GLU A 71 7.67 12.95 -7.38
CA GLU A 71 8.37 12.72 -8.65
C GLU A 71 8.13 11.27 -9.09
N PRO A 72 7.26 11.04 -10.10
CA PRO A 72 6.99 9.69 -10.59
C PRO A 72 8.25 9.10 -11.22
N TRP A 73 8.44 7.80 -11.05
CA TRP A 73 9.44 7.07 -11.82
C TRP A 73 9.05 7.03 -13.30
N THR A 74 10.05 7.09 -14.18
CA THR A 74 9.86 7.03 -15.64
C THR A 74 9.96 5.60 -16.20
N THR A 75 9.76 4.60 -15.33
CA THR A 75 9.87 3.17 -15.62
C THR A 75 8.52 2.55 -15.98
N THR A 76 8.54 1.45 -16.71
CA THR A 76 7.36 0.61 -16.94
C THR A 76 6.88 -0.05 -15.65
N ALA A 77 5.63 -0.56 -15.62
CA ALA A 77 5.10 -1.27 -14.45
C ALA A 77 5.99 -2.45 -14.02
N ASP A 78 6.54 -3.19 -14.98
CA ASP A 78 7.43 -4.34 -14.71
C ASP A 78 8.81 -3.93 -14.19
N GLU A 79 9.34 -2.81 -14.68
CA GLU A 79 10.59 -2.23 -14.15
C GLU A 79 10.39 -1.67 -12.75
N SER A 80 9.28 -0.96 -12.51
CA SER A 80 8.90 -0.47 -11.19
C SER A 80 8.72 -1.63 -10.20
N ALA A 81 8.03 -2.71 -10.60
CA ALA A 81 7.84 -3.90 -9.77
C ALA A 81 9.18 -4.55 -9.39
N ARG A 82 10.10 -4.73 -10.34
CA ARG A 82 11.44 -5.28 -10.07
C ARG A 82 12.27 -4.38 -9.14
N ARG A 83 12.16 -3.06 -9.31
CA ARG A 83 12.83 -2.10 -8.41
C ARG A 83 12.27 -2.19 -6.99
N LEU A 84 10.94 -2.28 -6.87
CA LEU A 84 10.28 -2.48 -5.58
C LEU A 84 10.71 -3.80 -4.95
N GLU A 85 10.76 -4.91 -5.69
CA GLU A 85 11.28 -6.18 -5.16
C GLU A 85 12.67 -6.01 -4.51
N ALA A 86 13.60 -5.35 -5.19
CA ALA A 86 14.93 -5.11 -4.63
C ALA A 86 14.89 -4.22 -3.36
N GLU A 87 14.17 -3.09 -3.39
CA GLU A 87 14.18 -2.15 -2.27
C GLU A 87 13.36 -2.62 -1.06
N TYR A 88 12.27 -3.36 -1.30
CA TYR A 88 11.33 -3.79 -0.27
C TYR A 88 11.54 -5.24 0.19
N VAL A 89 11.79 -6.18 -0.73
CA VAL A 89 11.95 -7.59 -0.36
C VAL A 89 13.36 -7.84 0.15
N ASP A 90 14.38 -7.49 -0.64
CA ASP A 90 15.77 -7.69 -0.23
C ASP A 90 16.13 -6.74 0.94
N GLY A 91 15.63 -5.50 0.89
CA GLY A 91 15.78 -4.49 1.94
C GLY A 91 14.77 -4.59 3.09
N PHE A 92 14.02 -5.69 3.25
CA PHE A 92 12.86 -5.73 4.15
C PHE A 92 13.16 -5.30 5.60
N ASN A 93 14.33 -5.66 6.13
CA ASN A 93 14.73 -5.33 7.51
C ASN A 93 15.31 -3.92 7.65
N GLU A 94 15.47 -3.16 6.57
CA GLU A 94 15.95 -1.78 6.63
C GLU A 94 14.84 -0.84 7.11
N ARG A 95 14.74 -0.63 8.43
CA ARG A 95 13.66 0.15 9.06
C ARG A 95 13.56 1.59 8.57
N ASP A 96 14.68 2.19 8.21
CA ASP A 96 14.78 3.56 7.68
C ASP A 96 14.69 3.62 6.15
N GLY A 97 14.56 2.46 5.48
CA GLY A 97 14.48 2.34 4.03
C GLY A 97 13.04 2.32 3.52
N TRP A 98 12.65 1.19 2.92
CA TRP A 98 11.39 1.03 2.18
C TRP A 98 10.11 1.53 2.87
N PRO A 99 9.93 1.47 4.21
CA PRO A 99 8.69 1.95 4.82
C PRO A 99 8.50 3.47 4.67
N TRP A 100 9.57 4.22 4.42
CA TRP A 100 9.58 5.68 4.40
C TRP A 100 10.02 6.28 3.07
N THR A 101 10.62 5.49 2.18
CA THR A 101 11.22 5.99 0.93
C THR A 101 10.41 5.67 -0.32
N LEU A 102 9.49 4.70 -0.27
CA LEU A 102 8.71 4.24 -1.41
C LEU A 102 7.26 4.72 -1.33
N TRP A 103 6.82 5.44 -2.38
CA TRP A 103 5.56 6.17 -2.38
C TRP A 103 4.73 5.89 -3.62
N LEU A 104 3.41 5.93 -3.44
CA LEU A 104 2.42 5.81 -4.48
C LEU A 104 1.58 7.08 -4.55
N ARG A 105 1.36 7.57 -5.77
CA ARG A 105 0.35 8.59 -6.07
C ARG A 105 -0.81 7.92 -6.78
N ILE A 106 -1.99 7.93 -6.17
CA ILE A 106 -3.21 7.45 -6.84
C ILE A 106 -3.61 8.48 -7.91
N THR A 107 -3.82 8.01 -9.14
CA THR A 107 -4.22 8.86 -10.27
C THR A 107 -5.68 9.27 -10.15
N GLU A 108 -6.15 10.21 -10.96
CA GLU A 108 -7.56 10.60 -10.96
C GLU A 108 -8.51 9.43 -11.26
N GLU A 109 -8.10 8.49 -12.12
CA GLU A 109 -8.90 7.28 -12.38
C GLU A 109 -8.88 6.31 -11.17
N GLY A 110 -7.73 6.17 -10.50
CA GLY A 110 -7.66 5.43 -9.24
C GLY A 110 -8.56 6.03 -8.17
N LYS A 111 -8.58 7.37 -8.04
CA LYS A 111 -9.44 8.09 -7.10
C LYS A 111 -10.92 7.86 -7.38
N ARG A 112 -11.32 7.87 -8.66
CA ARG A 112 -12.70 7.56 -9.06
C ARG A 112 -13.14 6.18 -8.59
N ILE A 113 -12.26 5.17 -8.66
CA ILE A 113 -12.54 3.84 -8.12
C ILE A 113 -12.56 3.86 -6.58
N GLY A 114 -11.67 4.62 -5.96
CA GLY A 114 -11.70 4.88 -4.52
C GLY A 114 -13.04 5.47 -4.05
N ASP A 115 -13.59 6.44 -4.77
CA ASP A 115 -14.89 7.08 -4.46
C ASP A 115 -16.03 6.05 -4.41
N LEU A 116 -16.03 5.06 -5.30
CA LEU A 116 -17.02 3.98 -5.33
C LEU A 116 -16.98 3.11 -4.06
N ASN A 117 -15.82 3.05 -3.40
CA ASN A 117 -15.58 2.23 -2.21
C ASN A 117 -15.67 3.02 -0.89
N GLU A 118 -15.86 4.34 -0.94
CA GLU A 118 -15.79 5.21 0.23
C GLU A 118 -16.79 4.80 1.32
N SER A 119 -18.03 4.48 0.96
CA SER A 119 -19.04 4.10 1.95
C SER A 119 -18.67 2.80 2.67
N ALA A 120 -18.23 1.79 1.93
CA ALA A 120 -17.77 0.53 2.50
C ALA A 120 -16.53 0.72 3.40
N TYR A 121 -15.63 1.63 2.99
CA TYR A 121 -14.44 1.97 3.76
C TYR A 121 -14.77 2.64 5.09
N ARG A 122 -15.71 3.59 5.09
CA ARG A 122 -16.17 4.24 6.32
C ARG A 122 -16.84 3.25 7.28
N ASP A 123 -17.64 2.32 6.76
CA ASP A 123 -18.27 1.27 7.58
C ASP A 123 -17.23 0.33 8.18
N TRP A 124 -16.26 -0.10 7.39
CA TRP A 124 -15.12 -0.90 7.84
C TRP A 124 -14.30 -0.16 8.91
N LEU A 125 -13.94 1.11 8.67
CA LEU A 125 -13.16 1.94 9.59
C LEU A 125 -13.89 2.16 10.92
N SER A 126 -15.21 2.38 10.86
CA SER A 126 -16.07 2.47 12.05
C SER A 126 -16.06 1.18 12.87
N LYS A 127 -16.08 0.02 12.21
CA LYS A 127 -16.03 -1.30 12.85
C LYS A 127 -14.69 -1.52 13.57
N ILE A 128 -13.56 -1.29 12.91
CA ILE A 128 -12.24 -1.51 13.52
C ILE A 128 -11.99 -0.53 14.67
N ARG A 129 -12.47 0.71 14.58
CA ARG A 129 -12.43 1.70 15.67
C ARG A 129 -13.20 1.26 16.90
N LYS A 130 -14.41 0.74 16.71
CA LYS A 130 -15.22 0.18 17.81
C LYS A 130 -14.55 -1.04 18.46
N GLN A 131 -13.76 -1.78 17.70
CA GLN A 131 -13.01 -2.94 18.18
C GLN A 131 -11.68 -2.54 18.85
N GLY A 132 -11.23 -1.29 18.69
CA GLY A 132 -9.94 -0.82 19.18
C GLY A 132 -8.74 -1.40 18.42
N THR A 133 -8.94 -1.85 17.18
CA THR A 133 -7.91 -2.54 16.38
C THR A 133 -7.37 -1.69 15.23
N GLU A 134 -7.73 -0.40 15.15
CA GLU A 134 -7.20 0.54 14.14
C GLU A 134 -5.67 0.62 14.21
N ASP A 135 -5.13 0.82 15.42
CA ASP A 135 -3.69 0.95 15.69
C ASP A 135 -3.02 -0.37 16.08
N GLN A 136 -3.67 -1.52 15.81
CA GLN A 136 -3.08 -2.81 16.14
C GLN A 136 -1.78 -3.01 15.34
N ALA A 137 -0.70 -3.34 16.06
CA ALA A 137 0.59 -3.68 15.48
C ALA A 137 0.48 -4.97 14.65
N LEU A 138 1.29 -5.09 13.60
CA LEU A 138 1.36 -6.33 12.85
C LEU A 138 2.06 -7.41 13.69
N PRO A 139 1.76 -8.70 13.45
CA PRO A 139 2.62 -9.78 13.90
C PRO A 139 4.09 -9.50 13.53
N LEU A 140 5.02 -9.76 14.44
CA LEU A 140 6.46 -9.47 14.28
C LEU A 140 7.13 -10.05 13.01
N LYS A 141 6.50 -11.04 12.37
CA LYS A 141 6.97 -11.60 11.08
C LYS A 141 6.76 -10.64 9.90
N PHE A 142 5.89 -9.65 10.03
CA PHE A 142 5.58 -8.62 9.04
C PHE A 142 6.16 -7.25 9.41
N GLU A 143 6.89 -7.15 10.52
CA GLU A 143 7.54 -5.92 10.93
C GLU A 143 9.03 -5.97 10.51
N PRO A 144 9.57 -4.92 9.87
CA PRO A 144 11.01 -4.77 9.64
C PRO A 144 11.79 -4.92 10.95
N ARG A 145 12.76 -5.83 10.99
CA ARG A 145 13.58 -6.05 12.18
C ARG A 145 14.75 -5.09 12.22
N SER A 146 15.04 -4.55 13.41
CA SER A 146 16.24 -3.72 13.67
C SER A 146 17.53 -4.51 13.56
#